data_AF-A0A2Z2H6X5-F1
#
_entry.id   AF-A0A2Z2H6X5-F1
#
_cell.length_a   1.000
_cell.length_b   1.000
_cell.length_c   1.000
_cell.angle_alpha   90.00
_cell.angle_beta   90.00
_cell.angle_gamma   90.00
#
_symmetry.space_group_name_H-M   'P 1'
#
loop_
_entity.id
_entity.type
_entity.pdbx_description
1 polymer ?
#
loop_
_entity_poly.entity_id
_entity_poly.type
_entity_poly.pdbx_seq_one_letter_code
_entity_poly.pdbx_strand_id
1 'polypeptide(L)' 'AQSAARAVAIMKASATAHIGETNTPALGGTKFRKMETAQGDCSALVAEAASYFDRVISAVA' A
#
# COMPACT_ATOMS: atom_id res chain seq x y z
N ALA A 1 -1.07 -18.94 -10.02
CA ALA A 1 -1.65 -17.59 -10.18
C ALA A 1 -2.10 -17.00 -8.84
N GLN A 2 -2.95 -17.68 -8.06
CA GLN A 2 -3.56 -17.13 -6.84
C GLN A 2 -2.57 -16.63 -5.75
N SER A 3 -1.42 -17.29 -5.56
CA SER A 3 -0.38 -16.83 -4.62
C SER A 3 0.27 -15.51 -5.04
N ALA A 4 0.42 -15.28 -6.34
CA ALA A 4 0.98 -14.03 -6.88
C ALA A 4 0.00 -12.87 -6.71
N ALA A 5 -1.28 -13.07 -7.05
CA ALA A 5 -2.34 -12.09 -6.84
C ALA A 5 -2.46 -11.70 -5.35
N ARG A 6 -2.37 -12.67 -4.43
CA ARG A 6 -2.39 -12.42 -2.98
C ARG A 6 -1.17 -11.63 -2.51
N ALA A 7 0.02 -11.94 -3.02
CA ALA A 7 1.22 -11.17 -2.70
C ALA A 7 1.10 -9.71 -3.15
N VAL A 8 0.57 -9.48 -4.36
CA VAL A 8 0.34 -8.12 -4.89
C VAL A 8 -0.71 -7.36 -4.09
N ALA A 9 -1.79 -8.03 -3.65
CA ALA A 9 -2.79 -7.43 -2.78
C ALA A 9 -2.22 -6.99 -1.42
N ILE A 10 -1.28 -7.76 -0.85
CA ILE A 10 -0.58 -7.37 0.39
C ILE A 10 0.31 -6.14 0.11
N MET A 11 1.07 -6.14 -0.99
CA MET A 11 1.90 -4.98 -1.37
C MET A 11 1.09 -3.71 -1.60
N LYS A 12 -0.10 -3.84 -2.21
CA LYS A 12 -1.06 -2.74 -2.37
C LYS A 12 -1.41 -2.12 -1.02
N ALA A 13 -1.85 -2.93 -0.06
CA ALA A 13 -2.25 -2.46 1.27
C ALA A 13 -1.09 -1.76 2.01
N SER A 14 0.12 -2.33 1.94
CA SER A 14 1.30 -1.72 2.54
C SER A 14 1.66 -0.37 1.90
N ALA A 15 1.67 -0.28 0.57
CA ALA A 15 1.97 0.96 -0.15
C ALA A 15 0.96 2.05 0.19
N THR A 16 -0.34 1.75 0.17
CA THR A 16 -1.39 2.73 0.50
C THR A 16 -1.30 3.20 1.95
N ALA A 17 -0.94 2.31 2.88
CA ALA A 17 -0.78 2.67 4.29
C ALA A 17 0.45 3.57 4.55
N HIS A 18 1.53 3.38 3.79
CA HIS A 18 2.70 4.25 3.86
C HIS A 18 2.46 5.61 3.20
N ILE A 19 1.80 5.65 2.03
CA ILE A 19 1.49 6.90 1.31
C ILE A 19 0.49 7.76 2.10
N GLY A 20 -0.55 7.14 2.66
CA GLY A 20 -1.57 7.84 3.45
C GLY A 20 -1.23 8.03 4.92
N GLU A 21 0.00 7.69 5.35
CA GLU A 21 0.44 7.71 6.76
C GLU A 21 -0.49 6.97 7.75
N THR A 22 -1.29 6.00 7.28
CA THR A 22 -2.16 5.18 8.14
C THR A 22 -1.48 3.92 8.68
N ASN A 23 -0.22 3.68 8.31
CA ASN A 23 0.58 2.62 8.89
C ASN A 23 0.75 2.84 10.40
N THR A 24 0.58 1.79 11.19
CA THR A 24 0.65 1.85 12.65
C THR A 24 1.82 1.01 13.18
N PRO A 25 2.32 1.29 14.40
CA PRO A 25 3.33 0.44 15.04
C PRO A 25 2.86 -1.01 15.22
N ALA A 26 1.55 -1.25 15.35
CA ALA A 26 0.99 -2.59 15.44
C ALA A 26 1.16 -3.40 14.13
N LEU A 27 1.09 -2.73 12.98
CA LEU A 27 1.28 -3.36 11.66
C LEU A 27 2.76 -3.41 11.24
N GLY A 28 3.56 -2.44 11.69
CA GLY A 28 4.99 -2.36 11.38
C GLY A 28 5.91 -3.13 12.34
N GLY A 29 5.45 -3.43 13.55
CA GLY A 29 6.26 -4.08 14.60
C GLY A 29 7.60 -3.37 14.82
N THR A 30 8.69 -4.14 14.86
CA THR A 30 10.05 -3.62 14.99
C THR A 30 10.57 -2.89 13.74
N LYS A 31 9.83 -2.94 12.63
CA LYS A 31 10.18 -2.31 11.34
C LYS A 31 9.26 -1.13 11.01
N PHE A 32 8.50 -0.63 11.98
CA PHE A 32 7.68 0.56 11.79
C PHE A 32 8.54 1.73 11.30
N ARG A 33 8.15 2.31 10.17
CA ARG A 33 8.75 3.51 9.60
C ARG A 33 7.65 4.53 9.32
N LYS A 34 7.82 5.73 9.86
CA LYS A 34 7.07 6.92 9.48
C LYS A 34 7.97 7.75 8.57
N MET A 35 7.45 8.18 7.43
CA MET A 35 8.17 9.09 6.54
C MET A 35 8.03 10.51 7.11
N GLU A 36 9.12 11.29 7.13
CA GLU A 36 9.04 12.70 7.50
C GLU A 36 8.45 13.49 6.32
N THR A 37 7.13 13.53 6.26
CA THR A 37 6.35 14.25 5.25
C THR A 37 5.44 15.29 5.90
N ALA A 38 5.15 16.37 5.16
CA ALA A 38 4.15 17.33 5.59
C ALA A 38 2.77 16.67 5.55
N GLN A 39 2.04 16.73 6.66
CA GLN A 39 0.73 16.10 6.78
C GLN A 39 -0.26 16.76 5.80
N GLY A 40 -0.91 15.95 4.95
CA GLY A 40 -1.86 16.41 3.95
C GLY A 40 -2.77 15.29 3.44
N ASP A 41 -3.79 15.65 2.66
CA ASP A 41 -4.68 14.67 2.04
C ASP A 41 -4.06 14.09 0.76
N CYS A 42 -3.51 12.88 0.89
CA CYS A 42 -2.95 12.11 -0.23
C CYS A 42 -3.95 11.09 -0.82
N SER A 43 -5.25 11.22 -0.56
CA SER A 43 -6.28 10.24 -0.99
C SER A 43 -6.27 9.98 -2.51
N ALA A 44 -6.06 11.02 -3.32
CA ALA A 44 -5.93 10.89 -4.78
C ALA A 44 -4.72 10.04 -5.18
N LEU A 45 -3.55 10.28 -4.59
CA LEU A 45 -2.34 9.49 -4.86
C LEU A 45 -2.47 8.05 -4.35
N VAL A 46 -3.12 7.86 -3.20
CA VAL A 46 -3.43 6.52 -2.66
C VAL A 46 -4.31 5.73 -3.63
N ALA A 47 -5.35 6.36 -4.18
CA ALA A 47 -6.24 5.75 -5.16
C ALA A 47 -5.51 5.44 -6.48
N GLU A 48 -4.65 6.35 -6.95
CA GLU A 48 -3.83 6.14 -8.14
C GLU A 48 -2.87 4.96 -7.96
N ALA A 49 -2.12 4.92 -6.85
CA ALA A 49 -1.22 3.82 -6.52
C ALA A 49 -1.97 2.49 -6.44
N ALA A 50 -3.13 2.47 -5.78
CA ALA A 50 -3.99 1.29 -5.69
C ALA A 50 -4.39 0.77 -7.09
N SER A 51 -4.70 1.65 -8.03
CA SER A 51 -5.09 1.28 -9.40
C SER A 51 -3.96 0.59 -10.17
N TYR A 52 -2.70 0.97 -9.94
CA TYR A 52 -1.54 0.29 -10.55
C TYR A 52 -1.42 -1.15 -10.04
N PHE A 53 -1.62 -1.39 -8.75
CA PHE A 53 -1.63 -2.75 -8.20
C PHE A 53 -2.82 -3.56 -8.72
N ASP A 54 -4.01 -2.96 -8.88
CA ASP A 54 -5.18 -3.65 -9.43
C ASP A 54 -4.97 -4.08 -10.89
N ARG A 55 -4.29 -3.24 -11.69
CA ARG A 55 -3.87 -3.61 -13.05
C ARG A 55 -2.93 -4.82 -13.06
N VAL A 56 -1.98 -4.88 -12.12
CA VAL A 56 -1.10 -6.04 -11.98
C VAL A 56 -1.90 -7.27 -11.56
N ILE A 57 -2.74 -7.17 -10.52
CA ILE A 57 -3.58 -8.29 -10.06
C ILE A 57 -4.43 -8.83 -11.21
N SER A 58 -5.05 -7.95 -12.00
CA SER A 58 -5.85 -8.35 -13.18
C SER A 58 -5.04 -9.09 -14.25
N ALA A 59 -3.72 -8.88 -14.33
CA ALA A 59 -2.86 -9.53 -15.31
C ALA A 59 -2.26 -10.86 -14.82
N VAL A 60 -2.17 -11.08 -13.50
CA VAL A 60 -1.50 -12.27 -12.92
C VAL A 60 -2.45 -13.22 -12.16
N ALA A 61 -3.69 -12.80 -11.91
CA ALA A 61 -4.74 -13.62 -11.30
C ALA A 61 -5.34 -14.61 -12.31
#